data_AF-A0A968MV63-F1
#
_entry.id   AF-A0A968MV63-F1
#
_cell.length_a   1.000
_cell.length_b   1.000
_cell.length_c   1.000
_cell.angle_alpha   90.00
_cell.angle_beta   90.00
_cell.angle_gamma   90.00
#
_symmetry.space_group_name_H-M   'P 1'
#
loop_
_entity.id
_entity.type
_entity.pdbx_description
1 polymer ?
#
loop_
_entity_poly.entity_id
_entity_poly.type
_entity_poly.pdbx_seq_one_letter_code
_entity_poly.pdbx_strand_id
1 'polypeptide(L)' 'IQKATSNTVAEYIQRVKVEAAKLSLESSRENIYEIMFSVGYSDVKAFRTTFRKYTGLTPLEYRQRYSKALAV' A
#
# COMPACT_ATOMS: atom_id res chain seq x y z
N ILE A 1 -5.21 31.16 -8.83
CA ILE A 1 -6.09 30.41 -7.89
C ILE A 1 -6.58 29.11 -8.56
N GLN A 2 -5.80 28.04 -8.48
CA GLN A 2 -6.17 26.74 -9.06
C GLN A 2 -7.10 25.97 -8.10
N LYS A 3 -8.38 26.06 -8.48
CA LYS A 3 -9.53 25.17 -8.31
C LYS A 3 -9.36 23.95 -7.38
N ALA A 4 -10.20 23.99 -6.34
CA ALA A 4 -10.54 22.93 -5.42
C ALA A 4 -11.22 21.74 -6.13
N THR A 5 -10.40 20.80 -6.62
CA THR A 5 -10.80 19.41 -6.81
C THR A 5 -9.60 18.56 -6.41
N SER A 6 -9.29 18.57 -5.11
CA SER A 6 -8.10 17.99 -4.49
C SER A 6 -8.12 16.45 -4.43
N ASN A 7 -8.56 15.79 -5.51
CA ASN A 7 -8.43 14.36 -5.72
C ASN A 7 -8.11 14.14 -7.20
N THR A 8 -6.84 14.30 -7.56
CA THR A 8 -6.40 14.05 -8.94
C THR A 8 -6.56 12.56 -9.29
N VAL A 9 -6.70 12.23 -10.58
CA VAL A 9 -6.73 10.83 -11.07
C VAL A 9 -5.53 10.03 -10.52
N ALA A 10 -4.38 10.68 -10.38
CA ALA A 10 -3.19 10.09 -9.78
C ALA A 10 -3.39 9.67 -8.31
N GLU A 11 -4.10 10.47 -7.52
CA GLU A 11 -4.41 10.18 -6.12
C GLU A 11 -5.37 8.99 -6.00
N TYR A 12 -6.36 8.91 -6.88
CA TYR A 12 -7.25 7.76 -6.97
C TYR A 12 -6.47 6.48 -7.32
N ILE A 13 -5.60 6.53 -8.32
CA ILE A 13 -4.74 5.39 -8.70
C ILE A 13 -3.86 4.97 -7.52
N GLN A 14 -3.25 5.91 -6.80
CA GLN A 14 -2.44 5.60 -5.62
C GLN A 14 -3.26 4.90 -4.54
N ARG A 15 -4.49 5.37 -4.28
CA ARG A 15 -5.39 4.74 -3.31
C ARG A 15 -5.72 3.30 -3.72
N VAL A 16 -6.10 3.08 -4.98
CA VAL A 16 -6.40 1.74 -5.51
C VAL A 16 -5.18 0.80 -5.37
N LYS A 17 -3.98 1.28 -5.71
CA LYS A 17 -2.74 0.49 -5.54
C LYS A 17 -2.47 0.13 -4.08
N VAL A 18 -2.72 1.05 -3.14
CA VAL A 18 -2.56 0.78 -1.71
C VAL A 18 -3.57 -0.24 -1.21
N GLU A 19 -4.83 -0.19 -1.66
CA GLU A 19 -5.83 -1.19 -1.29
C GLU A 19 -5.44 -2.59 -1.81
N ALA A 20 -4.94 -2.70 -3.04
CA ALA A 20 -4.43 -3.97 -3.57
C ALA A 20 -3.22 -4.49 -2.75
N ALA A 21 -2.33 -3.59 -2.31
CA ALA A 21 -1.21 -3.96 -1.47
C ALA A 21 -1.67 -4.46 -0.09
N LYS A 22 -2.68 -3.83 0.53
CA LYS A 22 -3.25 -4.28 1.81
C LYS A 22 -3.81 -5.69 1.69
N LEU A 23 -4.64 -5.96 0.68
CA LEU A 23 -5.21 -7.27 0.43
C LEU A 23 -4.11 -8.34 0.33
N SER A 24 -3.06 -8.07 -0.44
CA SER A 24 -1.92 -8.99 -0.58
C SER A 24 -1.17 -9.18 0.75
N LEU A 25 -0.98 -8.12 1.54
CA LEU A 25 -0.33 -8.19 2.86
C LEU A 25 -1.15 -8.99 3.88
N GLU A 26 -2.48 -8.99 3.76
CA GLU A 26 -3.39 -9.71 4.66
C GLU A 26 -3.57 -11.17 4.27
N SER A 27 -3.64 -11.47 2.96
CA SER A 27 -3.93 -12.80 2.43
C SER A 27 -2.70 -13.65 2.14
N SER A 28 -1.53 -13.03 1.97
CA SER A 28 -0.32 -13.70 1.47
C SER A 28 0.88 -13.57 2.41
N ARG A 29 1.81 -14.53 2.29
CA ARG A 29 3.13 -14.51 2.92
C ARG A 29 4.24 -14.02 1.96
N GLU A 30 3.86 -13.53 0.78
CA GLU A 30 4.77 -12.99 -0.24
C GLU A 30 5.71 -11.92 0.32
N ASN A 31 6.86 -11.76 -0.34
CA ASN A 31 7.79 -10.72 0.09
C ASN A 31 7.18 -9.32 -0.15
N ILE A 32 7.45 -8.37 0.76
CA ILE A 32 7.02 -6.97 0.60
C ILE A 32 7.52 -6.39 -0.73
N TYR A 33 8.72 -6.79 -1.18
CA TYR A 33 9.25 -6.38 -2.49
C TYR A 33 8.41 -6.93 -3.65
N GLU A 34 7.95 -8.18 -3.58
CA GLU A 34 7.10 -8.78 -4.62
C GLU A 34 5.74 -8.10 -4.69
N ILE A 35 5.13 -7.82 -3.53
CA ILE A 35 3.86 -7.08 -3.46
C ILE A 35 4.03 -5.68 -4.06
N MET A 36 5.14 -4.99 -3.75
CA MET A 36 5.45 -3.68 -4.32
C MET A 36 5.49 -3.73 -5.86
N PHE A 37 6.20 -4.69 -6.45
CA PHE A 37 6.25 -4.84 -7.89
C PHE A 37 4.88 -5.20 -8.49
N SER A 38 4.12 -6.08 -7.82
CA SER A 38 2.78 -6.50 -8.23
C SER A 38 1.78 -5.33 -8.28
N VAL A 39 1.84 -4.39 -7.32
CA VAL A 39 0.99 -3.18 -7.33
C VAL A 39 1.54 -2.05 -8.23
N GLY A 40 2.59 -2.32 -8.99
CA GLY A 40 3.15 -1.41 -9.98
C GLY A 40 3.95 -0.26 -9.37
N TYR A 41 4.71 -0.53 -8.30
CA TYR A 41 5.77 0.33 -7.79
C TYR A 41 7.14 -0.28 -8.14
N SER A 42 8.04 0.54 -8.64
CA SER A 42 9.44 0.14 -8.92
C SER A 42 10.40 0.60 -7.83
N ASP A 43 9.98 1.55 -6.99
CA ASP A 43 10.79 2.12 -5.91
C ASP A 43 10.15 1.87 -4.53
N VAL A 44 10.96 1.30 -3.64
CA VAL A 44 10.55 0.86 -2.30
C VAL A 44 10.29 2.05 -1.39
N LYS A 45 11.06 3.13 -1.54
CA LYS A 45 10.93 4.31 -0.70
C LYS A 45 9.62 5.04 -1.03
N ALA A 46 9.29 5.17 -2.30
CA ALA A 46 8.03 5.69 -2.80
C ALA A 46 6.87 4.83 -2.30
N PHE A 47 6.92 3.50 -2.47
CA PHE A 47 5.88 2.60 -1.97
C PHE A 47 5.67 2.74 -0.46
N ARG A 48 6.74 2.67 0.35
CA ARG A 48 6.63 2.78 1.82
C ARG A 48 6.07 4.14 2.25
N THR A 49 6.48 5.22 1.59
CA THR A 49 6.00 6.58 1.90
C THR A 49 4.53 6.71 1.56
N THR A 50 4.12 6.27 0.37
CA THR A 50 2.73 6.32 -0.06
C THR A 50 1.86 5.41 0.80
N PHE A 51 2.27 4.17 1.03
CA PHE A 51 1.54 3.22 1.85
C PHE A 51 1.33 3.79 3.27
N ARG A 52 2.39 4.29 3.91
CA ARG A 52 2.29 4.92 5.24
C ARG A 52 1.41 6.17 5.23
N LYS A 53 1.43 6.98 4.17
CA LYS A 53 0.54 8.15 4.03
C LYS A 53 -0.94 7.74 4.06
N TYR A 54 -1.29 6.61 3.45
CA TYR A 54 -2.68 6.16 3.36
C TYR A 54 -3.12 5.26 4.53
N THR A 55 -2.21 4.48 5.13
CA THR A 55 -2.54 3.50 6.18
C THR A 55 -2.09 3.90 7.57
N GLY A 56 -1.21 4.91 7.69
CA GLY A 56 -0.55 5.30 8.93
C GLY A 56 0.59 4.37 9.37
N LEU A 57 0.74 3.19 8.74
CA LEU A 57 1.66 2.13 9.16
C LEU A 57 2.65 1.79 8.05
N THR A 58 3.81 1.24 8.40
CA THR A 58 4.66 0.63 7.37
C THR A 58 4.03 -0.69 6.88
N PRO A 59 4.34 -1.15 5.65
CA PRO A 59 3.81 -2.42 5.13
C PRO A 59 4.09 -3.62 6.05
N LEU A 60 5.24 -3.62 6.73
CA LEU A 60 5.62 -4.67 7.67
C LEU A 60 4.75 -4.63 8.95
N GLU A 61 4.60 -3.45 9.56
CA GLU A 61 3.71 -3.27 10.71
C GLU A 61 2.26 -3.60 10.38
N TYR A 62 1.80 -3.20 9.18
CA TYR A 62 0.48 -3.52 8.69
C TYR A 62 0.28 -5.03 8.58
N ARG A 63 1.24 -5.74 7.98
CA ARG A 63 1.22 -7.22 7.92
C ARG A 63 1.21 -7.83 9.31
N GLN A 64 2.06 -7.40 10.23
CA GLN A 64 2.09 -7.96 11.58
C GLN A 64 0.76 -7.78 12.32
N ARG A 65 0.08 -6.65 12.09
CA ARG A 65 -1.18 -6.32 12.76
C ARG A 65 -2.42 -6.98 12.13
N TYR A 66 -2.42 -7.17 10.81
CA TYR A 66 -3.62 -7.58 10.06
C TYR A 66 -3.47 -8.90 9.29
N SER A 67 -2.28 -9.50 9.25
CA SER A 67 -2.09 -10.78 8.56
C SER A 67 -2.83 -11.90 9.31
N LYS A 68 -3.88 -12.42 8.66
CA LYS A 68 -4.61 -13.60 9.14
C LYS A 68 -3.76 -14.87 9.09
N ALA A 69 -2.71 -14.88 8.26
CA ALA A 69 -1.80 -16.02 8.12
C ALA A 69 -0.80 -16.18 9.28
N LEU A 70 -0.68 -15.18 10.17
CA LEU A 70 0.20 -15.21 11.36
C LEU A 70 -0.58 -15.40 12.68
N ALA A 71 -1.91 -15.34 12.65
CA ALA A 71 -2.77 -15.41 13.84
C ALA A 71 -3.17 -16.86 14.22
N VAL A 72 -2.36 -17.86 13.88
CA VAL A 72 -2.54 -19.29 14.25
C VAL A 72 -1.46 -19.70 15.22
#